data_AF-A0AAE1TNN6-F1
#
_entry.id   AF-A0AAE1TNN6-F1
#
_cell.length_a   1.000
_cell.length_b   1.000
_cell.length_c   1.000
_cell.angle_alpha   90.00
_cell.angle_beta   90.00
_cell.angle_gamma   90.00
#
_symmetry.space_group_name_H-M   'P 1'
#
loop_
_entity.id
_entity.type
_entity.pdbx_description
1 polymer ?
#
loop_
_entity_poly.entity_id
_entity_poly.type
_entity_poly.pdbx_seq_one_letter_code
_entity_poly.pdbx_strand_id
1 'polypeptide(L)'
;SWAAERAVWRSPEPLDWCMTPTGCMTAAVLHNLLTDGFYAPYAANPQYLLVVDCRDAKAFTRRRLASAYWYSALHTAPLPSTVVNIVLYDDRPRIAPPLKADTDPLAILYHDLRRQKLDPQIVVGGWGALQATCPHLLEGGDTTPTP
;
A
#
# COMPACT_ATOMS: atom_id res chain seq x y z
N SER A 1 -9.43 -1.26 38.78
CA SER A 1 -10.74 -1.65 38.25
C SER A 1 -10.64 -1.75 36.75
N TRP A 2 -10.91 -2.93 36.19
CA TRP A 2 -10.85 -3.28 34.76
C TRP A 2 -11.97 -2.62 33.93
N ALA A 3 -12.18 -1.32 34.11
CA ALA A 3 -13.40 -0.65 33.63
C ALA A 3 -13.19 0.66 32.85
N ALA A 4 -11.97 0.96 32.38
CA ALA A 4 -11.72 2.19 31.62
C ALA A 4 -10.97 2.02 30.29
N GLU A 5 -10.70 0.80 29.82
CA GLU A 5 -10.32 0.55 28.43
C GLU A 5 -11.56 0.42 27.55
N ARG A 6 -12.28 1.53 27.38
CA ARG A 6 -13.15 1.70 26.21
C ARG A 6 -12.35 2.51 25.21
N ALA A 7 -11.72 1.81 24.27
CA ALA A 7 -11.28 2.39 23.01
C ALA A 7 -12.50 3.08 22.37
N VAL A 8 -12.56 4.39 22.54
CA VAL A 8 -13.52 5.24 21.84
C VAL A 8 -13.19 5.08 20.37
N TRP A 9 -14.09 4.46 19.61
CA TRP A 9 -14.12 4.54 18.16
C TRP A 9 -14.32 6.02 17.81
N ARG A 10 -13.22 6.77 17.71
CA ARG A 10 -13.23 8.12 17.20
C ARG A 10 -13.43 8.01 15.69
N SER A 11 -14.43 8.72 15.16
CA SER A 11 -14.48 8.99 13.72
C SER A 11 -13.10 9.47 13.28
N PRO A 12 -12.53 8.95 12.18
CA PRO A 12 -11.26 9.46 11.69
C PRO A 12 -11.39 10.97 11.53
N GLU A 13 -10.49 11.72 12.16
CA GLU A 13 -10.41 13.17 11.96
C GLU A 13 -10.36 13.43 10.45
N PRO A 14 -11.04 14.49 9.96
CA PRO A 14 -10.99 14.82 8.54
C PRO A 14 -9.52 14.95 8.13
N LEU A 15 -9.12 14.13 7.15
CA LEU A 15 -7.78 14.11 6.59
C LEU A 15 -7.38 15.54 6.23
N ASP A 16 -6.48 16.12 7.02
CA ASP A 16 -5.81 17.34 6.67
C ASP A 16 -5.11 17.10 5.33
N TRP A 17 -5.52 17.82 4.28
CA TRP A 17 -4.94 17.72 2.94
C TRP A 17 -3.51 18.26 2.89
N CYS A 18 -2.88 18.50 4.05
CA CYS A 18 -1.43 18.53 4.27
C CYS A 18 -0.73 17.76 3.16
N MET A 19 0.08 18.47 2.37
CA MET A 19 0.76 17.89 1.21
C MET A 19 1.40 16.57 1.63
N THR A 20 0.95 15.48 1.00
CA THR A 20 1.48 14.14 1.30
C THR A 20 3.01 14.23 1.26
N PRO A 21 3.73 13.80 2.30
CA PRO A 21 5.18 13.96 2.34
C PRO A 21 5.84 13.41 1.09
N THR A 22 6.92 14.04 0.63
CA THR A 22 7.64 13.58 -0.57
C THR A 22 7.99 12.09 -0.44
N GLY A 23 7.70 11.31 -1.50
CA GLY A 23 7.87 9.85 -1.49
C GLY A 23 6.72 9.10 -0.81
N CYS A 24 5.60 9.76 -0.49
CA CYS A 24 4.40 9.15 0.08
C CYS A 24 3.15 9.42 -0.77
N MET A 25 2.15 8.56 -0.63
CA MET A 25 0.84 8.64 -1.28
C MET A 25 -0.24 8.22 -0.26
N THR A 26 -1.41 8.86 -0.26
CA THR A 26 -2.53 8.41 0.57
C THR A 26 -3.28 7.25 -0.07
N ALA A 27 -3.94 6.41 0.74
CA ALA A 27 -4.79 5.35 0.22
C ALA A 27 -5.91 5.87 -0.70
N ALA A 28 -6.41 7.09 -0.47
CA ALA A 28 -7.42 7.73 -1.30
C ALA A 28 -6.87 8.11 -2.69
N VAL A 29 -5.64 8.60 -2.78
CA VAL A 29 -4.99 8.86 -4.06
C VAL A 29 -4.77 7.55 -4.82
N LEU A 30 -4.28 6.50 -4.14
CA LEU A 30 -4.12 5.18 -4.77
C LEU A 30 -5.47 4.61 -5.25
N HIS A 31 -6.53 4.74 -4.46
CA HIS A 31 -7.89 4.37 -4.87
C HIS A 31 -8.27 5.05 -6.17
N ASN A 32 -8.16 6.37 -6.24
CA ASN A 32 -8.54 7.14 -7.43
C ASN A 32 -7.74 6.74 -8.67
N LEU A 33 -6.43 6.49 -8.51
CA LEU A 33 -5.56 5.97 -9.58
C LEU A 33 -6.02 4.61 -10.13
N LEU A 34 -6.68 3.80 -9.31
CA LEU A 34 -7.14 2.45 -9.65
C LEU A 34 -8.61 2.41 -10.10
N THR A 35 -9.48 3.34 -9.70
CA THR A 35 -10.94 3.19 -9.88
C THR A 35 -11.64 4.33 -10.60
N ASP A 36 -11.15 5.58 -10.53
CA ASP A 36 -12.01 6.72 -10.86
C ASP A 36 -11.90 7.17 -12.33
N GLY A 37 -12.75 6.55 -13.17
CA GLY A 37 -13.22 7.09 -14.46
C GLY A 37 -12.18 7.28 -15.58
N PHE A 38 -12.37 8.31 -16.41
CA PHE A 38 -11.47 8.74 -17.51
C PHE A 38 -10.00 8.95 -17.03
N TYR A 39 -9.79 9.00 -15.70
CA TYR A 39 -8.54 9.17 -14.99
C TYR A 39 -8.12 7.94 -14.16
N ALA A 40 -8.62 6.73 -14.46
CA ALA A 40 -8.08 5.47 -13.95
C ALA A 40 -7.09 4.87 -14.97
N PRO A 41 -5.96 5.56 -15.30
CA PRO A 41 -5.07 5.14 -16.37
C PRO A 41 -4.52 3.73 -16.12
N TYR A 42 -4.43 3.32 -14.85
CA TYR A 42 -3.84 2.04 -14.45
C TYR A 42 -4.83 0.88 -14.40
N ALA A 43 -6.14 1.13 -14.31
CA ALA A 43 -7.13 0.08 -14.56
C ALA A 43 -7.08 -0.34 -16.04
N ALA A 44 -6.99 0.65 -16.94
CA ALA A 44 -6.88 0.42 -18.38
C ALA A 44 -5.46 0.01 -18.82
N ASN A 45 -4.43 0.41 -18.09
CA ASN A 45 -3.02 0.14 -18.42
C ASN A 45 -2.23 -0.27 -17.17
N PRO A 46 -2.45 -1.49 -16.65
CA PRO A 46 -1.84 -1.95 -15.39
C PRO A 46 -0.32 -2.00 -15.43
N GLN A 47 0.28 -2.11 -16.62
CA GLN A 47 1.73 -2.15 -16.84
C GLN A 47 2.51 -0.88 -16.46
N TYR A 48 1.82 0.24 -16.21
CA TYR A 48 2.46 1.50 -15.79
C TYR A 48 2.48 1.72 -14.27
N LEU A 49 1.75 0.90 -13.49
CA LEU A 49 1.69 0.96 -12.03
C LEU A 49 2.07 -0.39 -11.44
N LEU A 50 3.14 -0.39 -10.66
CA LEU A 50 3.51 -1.52 -9.82
C LEU A 50 3.09 -1.23 -8.38
N VAL A 51 2.11 -1.97 -7.86
CA VAL A 51 1.83 -1.99 -6.42
C VAL A 51 2.54 -3.19 -5.80
N VAL A 52 3.30 -2.95 -4.73
CA VAL A 52 4.05 -3.99 -4.03
C VAL A 52 3.57 -4.10 -2.59
N ASP A 53 3.20 -5.31 -2.22
CA ASP A 53 2.92 -5.72 -0.85
C ASP A 53 4.21 -6.23 -0.20
N CYS A 54 4.69 -5.48 0.79
CA CYS A 54 5.90 -5.77 1.56
C CYS A 54 5.61 -6.50 2.88
N ARG A 55 4.38 -7.00 3.09
CA ARG A 55 4.02 -7.80 4.25
C ARG A 55 4.53 -9.23 4.12
N ASP A 56 4.43 -9.98 5.22
CA ASP A 56 4.77 -11.40 5.20
C ASP A 56 3.87 -12.20 4.24
N ALA A 57 4.33 -13.38 3.84
CA ALA A 57 3.62 -14.24 2.90
C ALA A 57 2.22 -14.63 3.38
N LYS A 58 2.03 -14.78 4.70
CA LYS A 58 0.74 -15.18 5.29
C LYS A 58 -0.27 -14.04 5.18
N ALA A 59 0.14 -12.81 5.46
CA ALA A 59 -0.67 -11.61 5.30
C ALA A 59 -1.04 -11.38 3.83
N PHE A 60 -0.07 -11.47 2.92
CA PHE A 60 -0.28 -11.35 1.47
C PHE A 60 -1.30 -12.37 0.94
N THR A 61 -1.17 -13.63 1.36
CA THR A 61 -2.05 -14.72 0.90
C THR A 61 -3.45 -14.59 1.49
N ARG A 62 -3.56 -14.17 2.76
CA ARG A 62 -4.84 -14.04 3.45
C ARG A 62 -5.71 -12.97 2.82
N ARG A 63 -5.18 -11.76 2.67
CA ARG A 63 -5.93 -10.64 2.10
C ARG A 63 -4.96 -9.54 1.68
N ARG A 64 -5.06 -9.05 0.44
CA ARG A 64 -4.17 -8.07 -0.19
C ARG A 64 -4.93 -7.14 -1.11
N LEU A 65 -4.29 -6.10 -1.61
CA LEU A 65 -4.83 -5.35 -2.76
C LEU A 65 -4.74 -6.22 -4.02
N ALA A 66 -5.80 -6.25 -4.84
CA ALA A 66 -5.94 -7.12 -6.00
C ALA A 66 -4.75 -7.04 -6.98
N SER A 67 -4.30 -5.84 -7.29
CA SER A 67 -3.20 -5.59 -8.23
C SER A 67 -1.80 -5.68 -7.61
N ALA A 68 -1.68 -6.03 -6.33
CA ALA A 68 -0.39 -6.02 -5.64
C ALA A 68 0.44 -7.27 -5.89
N TYR A 69 1.72 -7.06 -6.15
CA TYR A 69 2.75 -8.10 -6.21
C TYR A 69 3.39 -8.27 -4.84
N TRP A 70 3.67 -9.51 -4.45
CA TRP A 70 4.42 -9.76 -3.23
C TRP A 70 5.90 -9.43 -3.43
N TYR A 71 6.49 -8.68 -2.51
CA TYR A 71 7.86 -8.15 -2.67
C TYR A 71 8.91 -9.25 -2.96
N SER A 72 8.80 -10.42 -2.32
CA SER A 72 9.77 -11.50 -2.51
C SER A 72 9.69 -12.15 -3.89
N ALA A 73 8.58 -11.97 -4.62
CA ALA A 73 8.44 -12.43 -5.99
C ALA A 73 9.11 -11.48 -7.01
N LEU A 74 9.55 -10.28 -6.60
CA LEU A 74 10.19 -9.32 -7.51
C LEU A 74 11.63 -9.70 -7.86
N HIS A 75 12.27 -10.62 -7.12
CA HIS A 75 13.65 -11.03 -7.37
C HIS A 75 13.83 -11.85 -8.66
N THR A 76 12.75 -12.33 -9.27
CA THR A 76 12.82 -13.28 -10.39
C THR A 76 12.70 -12.63 -11.78
N ALA A 77 12.40 -11.34 -11.89
CA ALA A 77 12.32 -10.65 -13.18
C ALA A 77 12.71 -9.16 -13.05
N PRO A 78 13.47 -8.61 -14.02
CA PRO A 78 13.69 -7.17 -14.08
C PRO A 78 12.34 -6.46 -14.20
N LEU A 79 12.21 -5.32 -13.50
CA LEU A 79 11.01 -4.48 -13.61
C LEU A 79 10.79 -4.09 -15.08
N PRO A 80 9.56 -4.22 -15.62
CA PRO A 80 9.28 -3.76 -16.96
C PRO A 80 9.70 -2.31 -17.13
N SER A 81 10.36 -1.97 -18.24
CA SER A 81 10.80 -0.60 -18.54
C SER A 81 9.63 0.40 -18.65
N THR A 82 8.40 -0.11 -18.71
CA THR A 82 7.16 0.65 -18.77
C THR A 82 6.61 1.03 -17.41
N VAL A 83 7.14 0.52 -16.30
CA VAL A 83 6.63 0.89 -14.96
C VAL A 83 7.04 2.33 -14.66
N VAL A 84 6.06 3.22 -14.56
CA VAL A 84 6.26 4.65 -14.30
C VAL A 84 6.01 4.98 -12.84
N ASN A 85 5.07 4.28 -12.20
CA ASN A 85 4.71 4.49 -10.80
C ASN A 85 4.90 3.20 -10.00
N ILE A 86 5.62 3.30 -8.89
CA ILE A 86 5.85 2.18 -7.97
C ILE A 86 5.30 2.58 -6.61
N VAL A 87 4.38 1.79 -6.07
CA VAL A 87 3.73 2.04 -4.79
C VAL A 87 3.98 0.88 -3.85
N LEU A 88 4.51 1.14 -2.66
CA LEU A 88 4.85 0.15 -1.65
C LEU A 88 3.95 0.30 -0.43
N TYR A 89 3.54 -0.80 0.18
CA TYR A 89 2.85 -0.78 1.47
C TYR A 89 3.24 -1.98 2.34
N ASP A 90 3.13 -1.80 3.66
CA ASP A 90 3.29 -2.83 4.68
C ASP A 90 2.19 -2.70 5.75
N ASP A 91 2.25 -3.48 6.83
CA ASP A 91 1.30 -3.37 7.94
C ASP A 91 1.53 -2.15 8.84
N ARG A 92 2.66 -1.44 8.69
CA ARG A 92 3.01 -0.34 9.60
C ARG A 92 2.27 0.93 9.19
N PRO A 93 1.67 1.67 10.14
CA PRO A 93 1.01 2.95 9.84
C PRO A 93 2.05 4.05 9.61
N ARG A 94 2.71 4.01 8.45
CA ARG A 94 3.77 4.97 8.09
C ARG A 94 3.17 6.33 7.77
N ILE A 95 3.88 7.39 8.19
CA ILE A 95 3.55 8.78 7.86
C ILE A 95 4.64 9.46 7.03
N ALA A 96 5.76 8.78 6.81
CA ALA A 96 6.92 9.29 6.08
C ALA A 96 7.71 8.10 5.50
N PRO A 97 8.58 8.33 4.48
CA PRO A 97 9.40 7.28 3.92
C PRO A 97 10.31 6.62 4.95
N PRO A 98 10.68 5.33 4.76
CA PRO A 98 11.55 4.61 5.70
C PRO A 98 12.94 5.24 5.81
N LEU A 99 13.52 5.20 7.00
CA LEU A 99 14.90 5.64 7.22
C LEU A 99 15.87 4.59 6.65
N LYS A 100 17.11 5.00 6.34
CA LYS A 100 18.15 4.08 5.84
C LYS A 100 18.53 2.98 6.84
N ALA A 101 18.30 3.20 8.12
CA ALA A 101 18.59 2.24 9.18
C ALA A 101 17.46 1.20 9.37
N ASP A 102 16.30 1.41 8.76
CA ASP A 102 15.18 0.48 8.85
C ASP A 102 15.51 -0.79 8.05
N THR A 103 15.28 -1.95 8.66
CA THR A 103 15.67 -3.27 8.13
C THR A 103 14.47 -4.12 7.70
N ASP A 104 13.26 -3.57 7.74
CA ASP A 104 12.07 -4.27 7.27
C ASP A 104 12.05 -4.37 5.72
N PRO A 105 11.28 -5.32 5.16
CA PRO A 105 11.25 -5.55 3.72
C PRO A 105 10.92 -4.32 2.88
N LEU A 106 9.99 -3.47 3.35
CA LEU A 106 9.61 -2.26 2.65
C LEU A 106 10.78 -1.26 2.62
N ALA A 107 11.44 -1.06 3.75
CA ALA A 107 12.61 -0.17 3.83
C ALA A 107 13.73 -0.59 2.89
N ILE A 108 14.07 -1.88 2.89
CA ILE A 108 15.11 -2.43 2.00
C ILE A 108 14.74 -2.18 0.54
N LEU A 109 13.54 -2.60 0.12
CA LEU A 109 13.08 -2.44 -1.26
C LEU A 109 12.99 -0.96 -1.68
N TYR A 110 12.49 -0.09 -0.80
CA TYR A 110 12.41 1.35 -1.07
C TYR A 110 13.77 1.95 -1.40
N HIS A 111 14.80 1.67 -0.57
CA HIS A 111 16.14 2.20 -0.82
C HIS A 111 16.80 1.53 -2.03
N ASP A 112 16.53 0.24 -2.28
CA ASP A 112 17.01 -0.47 -3.47
C ASP A 112 16.52 0.13 -4.78
N LEU A 113 15.22 0.44 -4.86
CA LEU A 113 14.61 1.09 -6.01
C LEU A 113 15.15 2.52 -6.21
N ARG A 114 15.32 3.28 -5.12
CA ARG A 114 15.93 4.63 -5.17
C ARG A 114 17.39 4.60 -5.65
N ARG A 115 18.17 3.56 -5.28
CA ARG A 115 19.54 3.36 -5.80
C ARG A 115 19.54 3.15 -7.31
N GLN A 116 18.52 2.51 -7.85
CA GLN A 116 18.29 2.32 -9.28
C GLN A 116 17.69 3.55 -9.99
N LYS A 117 17.61 4.70 -9.30
CA LYS A 117 17.02 5.95 -9.82
C LYS A 117 15.52 5.87 -10.13
N LEU A 118 14.84 4.91 -9.52
CA LEU A 118 13.37 4.85 -9.53
C LEU A 118 12.82 5.71 -8.38
N ASP A 119 11.55 6.08 -8.49
CA ASP A 119 10.86 6.92 -7.50
C ASP A 119 9.68 6.19 -6.84
N PRO A 120 9.95 5.22 -5.94
CA PRO A 120 8.90 4.54 -5.22
C PRO A 120 8.18 5.48 -4.25
N GLN A 121 6.87 5.31 -4.14
CA GLN A 121 6.03 5.99 -3.16
C GLN A 121 5.53 4.99 -2.12
N ILE A 122 5.39 5.41 -0.87
CA ILE A 122 4.83 4.58 0.19
C ILE A 122 3.37 4.95 0.49
N VAL A 123 2.54 3.97 0.82
CA VAL A 123 1.15 4.25 1.26
C VAL A 123 1.14 4.73 2.70
N VAL A 124 0.67 5.96 2.92
CA VAL A 124 0.45 6.52 4.26
C VAL A 124 -0.61 5.71 5.00
N GLY A 125 -0.32 5.35 6.25
CA GLY A 125 -1.17 4.51 7.09
C GLY A 125 -1.13 3.01 6.75
N GLY A 126 -0.32 2.60 5.77
CA GLY A 126 -0.09 1.20 5.43
C GLY A 126 -1.35 0.41 5.11
N TRP A 127 -1.34 -0.88 5.42
CA TRP A 127 -2.44 -1.81 5.17
C TRP A 127 -3.74 -1.40 5.86
N GLY A 128 -3.68 -0.88 7.10
CA GLY A 128 -4.87 -0.43 7.82
C GLY A 128 -5.64 0.68 7.09
N ALA A 129 -4.92 1.64 6.52
CA ALA A 129 -5.52 2.70 5.71
C ALA A 129 -6.10 2.15 4.38
N LEU A 130 -5.41 1.21 3.73
CA LEU A 130 -5.92 0.54 2.53
C LEU A 130 -7.21 -0.23 2.80
N GLN A 131 -7.32 -0.89 3.95
CA GLN A 131 -8.55 -1.61 4.33
C GLN A 131 -9.73 -0.67 4.55
N ALA A 132 -9.49 0.49 5.16
CA ALA A 132 -10.52 1.48 5.41
C ALA A 132 -10.99 2.17 4.12
N THR A 133 -10.06 2.50 3.22
CA THR A 133 -10.32 3.35 2.05
C THR A 133 -10.63 2.56 0.78
N CYS A 134 -10.03 1.38 0.60
CA CYS A 134 -10.11 0.60 -0.64
C CYS A 134 -10.75 -0.79 -0.45
N PRO A 135 -11.83 -0.95 0.35
CA PRO A 135 -12.32 -2.30 0.73
C PRO A 135 -12.73 -3.17 -0.45
N HIS A 136 -13.22 -2.57 -1.54
CA HIS A 136 -13.66 -3.26 -2.76
C HIS A 136 -12.52 -3.66 -3.71
N LEU A 137 -11.31 -3.15 -3.47
CA LEU A 137 -10.12 -3.48 -4.26
C LEU A 137 -9.28 -4.59 -3.61
N LEU A 138 -9.77 -5.16 -2.50
CA LEU A 138 -9.05 -6.20 -1.77
C LEU A 138 -9.44 -7.59 -2.27
N GLU A 139 -8.43 -8.41 -2.54
CA GLU A 139 -8.56 -9.82 -2.82
C GLU A 139 -8.18 -10.66 -1.61
N GLY A 140 -8.74 -11.87 -1.54
CA GLY A 140 -8.60 -12.75 -0.39
C GLY A 140 -9.53 -12.40 0.76
N GLY A 141 -9.61 -13.30 1.73
CA GLY A 141 -10.49 -13.21 2.89
C GLY A 141 -10.86 -14.59 3.41
N ASP A 142 -11.08 -14.68 4.71
CA ASP A 142 -11.68 -15.84 5.35
C ASP A 142 -13.17 -15.84 4.93
N THR A 143 -13.52 -16.49 3.82
CA THR A 143 -14.92 -16.78 3.52
C THR A 143 -15.42 -17.80 4.53
N THR A 144 -15.87 -17.36 5.71
CA THR A 144 -16.95 -18.11 6.36
C THR A 144 -18.19 -17.93 5.49
N PRO A 145 -18.80 -18.99 4.96
CA PRO A 145 -20.11 -18.88 4.34
C PRO A 145 -21.05 -18.26 5.39
N THR A 146 -21.73 -17.20 5.00
CA THR A 146 -22.82 -16.64 5.81
C THR A 146 -23.90 -17.74 5.93
N PRO A 147 -24.40 -18.06 7.13
CA PRO A 147 -25.44 -19.06 7.30
C PRO A 147 -26.74 -18.68 6.59
#